data_AF-A0A1S3YZV4-F1
#
_entry.id   AF-A0A1S3YZV4-F1
#
_cell.length_a   1.000
_cell.length_b   1.000
_cell.length_c   1.000
_cell.angle_alpha   90.00
_cell.angle_beta   90.00
_cell.angle_gamma   90.00
#
_symmetry.space_group_name_H-M   'P 1'
#
loop_
_entity.id
_entity.type
_entity.pdbx_description
1 polymer ?
#
loop_
_entity_poly.entity_id
_entity_poly.type
_entity_poly.pdbx_seq_one_letter_code
_entity_poly.pdbx_strand_id
1 'polypeptide(L)'
;PHPSLFPNHQPHRLLFHPHPSLFPNHQPHRLLFHPHPSLFPNHQPHRLLFHHNPTNPNDQNALLPTPPSIAYLISGSTQDSSRIIRLLFSIYHPRNQYLLHLNKKASQSERDNLALYIQSVPLFKAAQNVNFIGKADFVYPIGSSALSATLHGASILLRVSTHWDWFINLSAADYPLVTQDDLLHILSYLPKDLNFVNHTSYIGWRESRKLKPIVVDPGLYLAEEDEVFFATQKRELPDAYQLFSGSSSAILSRKFIEFCILGTDNLPRTLLMYLSNSPSSASVYFPTILCNSRKFNKTTINHNMQYASFNSRQEARELNSSDFDDLVMSGAAFATLIKANDPILDQIDRELLHHKYDEPVPGGWCLGDNETDKCTLWGDAEVLRPGPGAKRLEKHFIELFSNGTFQSSRCVYE
;
A
#
# COMPACT_ATOMS: atom_id res chain seq x y z
N PRO A 1 -9.32 63.62 -0.65
CA PRO A 1 -10.71 63.81 -1.10
C PRO A 1 -11.05 62.83 -2.25
N HIS A 2 -11.75 61.75 -1.90
CA HIS A 2 -12.55 60.93 -2.83
C HIS A 2 -13.71 61.77 -3.42
N PRO A 3 -14.26 61.41 -4.60
CA PRO A 3 -15.27 60.34 -4.75
C PRO A 3 -15.06 59.48 -6.02
N SER A 4 -15.15 58.14 -6.06
CA SER A 4 -16.28 57.20 -5.90
C SER A 4 -17.51 57.47 -6.79
N LEU A 5 -17.79 56.58 -7.76
CA LEU A 5 -19.06 55.85 -7.94
C LEU A 5 -19.04 54.91 -9.18
N PHE A 6 -19.46 53.66 -8.95
CA PHE A 6 -19.70 52.57 -9.92
C PHE A 6 -20.96 52.80 -10.78
N PRO A 7 -21.23 51.94 -11.80
CA PRO A 7 -22.25 50.91 -11.54
C PRO A 7 -21.93 49.48 -12.03
N ASN A 8 -22.53 48.53 -11.31
CA ASN A 8 -22.67 47.09 -11.58
C ASN A 8 -23.61 46.79 -12.78
N HIS A 9 -23.36 45.70 -13.55
CA HIS A 9 -24.16 44.46 -13.46
C HIS A 9 -23.83 43.38 -14.52
N GLN A 10 -23.55 42.18 -13.97
CA GLN A 10 -23.93 40.81 -14.39
C GLN A 10 -23.22 40.03 -15.52
N PRO A 11 -23.15 38.68 -15.39
CA PRO A 11 -22.14 37.85 -16.05
C PRO A 11 -22.69 37.07 -17.24
N HIS A 12 -21.92 37.01 -18.34
CA HIS A 12 -22.23 36.13 -19.46
C HIS A 12 -21.85 34.67 -19.13
N ARG A 13 -22.89 33.86 -18.94
CA ARG A 13 -22.88 32.39 -19.00
C ARG A 13 -22.52 31.98 -20.43
N LEU A 14 -21.34 31.41 -20.65
CA LEU A 14 -21.04 30.65 -21.87
C LEU A 14 -21.26 29.16 -21.58
N LEU A 15 -22.44 28.69 -21.99
CA LEU A 15 -22.78 27.28 -22.15
C LEU A 15 -22.10 26.78 -23.43
N PHE A 16 -21.08 25.93 -23.30
CA PHE A 16 -20.60 25.12 -24.42
C PHE A 16 -21.33 23.77 -24.40
N HIS A 17 -22.30 23.62 -25.30
CA HIS A 17 -22.77 22.32 -25.78
C HIS A 17 -21.80 21.80 -26.85
N PRO A 18 -21.31 20.56 -26.79
CA PRO A 18 -20.67 19.93 -27.93
C PRO A 18 -21.74 19.21 -28.78
N HIS A 19 -21.82 19.58 -30.06
CA HIS A 19 -22.58 18.85 -31.07
C HIS A 19 -21.87 17.51 -31.40
N PRO A 20 -22.60 16.41 -31.65
CA PRO A 20 -22.02 15.08 -31.75
C PRO A 20 -21.80 14.68 -33.22
N SER A 21 -20.56 14.58 -33.65
CA SER A 21 -20.20 13.81 -34.86
C SER A 21 -18.68 13.77 -35.00
N LEU A 22 -18.07 12.66 -34.57
CA LEU A 22 -16.81 12.07 -35.07
C LEU A 22 -16.29 11.03 -34.07
N PHE A 23 -16.99 9.89 -33.95
CA PHE A 23 -16.41 8.65 -33.45
C PHE A 23 -17.02 7.47 -34.23
N PRO A 24 -16.21 6.60 -34.85
CA PRO A 24 -16.72 5.36 -35.43
C PRO A 24 -17.23 4.43 -34.34
N ASN A 25 -18.38 3.80 -34.59
CA ASN A 25 -18.99 2.76 -33.77
C ASN A 25 -17.99 1.67 -33.36
N HIS A 26 -17.62 1.63 -32.09
CA HIS A 26 -17.23 0.40 -31.41
C HIS A 26 -18.25 0.11 -30.32
N GLN A 27 -19.18 -0.79 -30.64
CA GLN A 27 -20.00 -1.45 -29.63
C GLN A 27 -19.08 -2.26 -28.70
N PRO A 28 -19.20 -2.16 -27.37
CA PRO A 28 -18.60 -3.16 -26.50
C PRO A 28 -19.49 -4.41 -26.54
N HIS A 29 -19.00 -5.48 -27.16
CA HIS A 29 -19.57 -6.81 -26.96
C HIS A 29 -19.44 -7.16 -25.47
N ARG A 30 -20.52 -6.97 -24.70
CA ARG A 30 -20.70 -7.65 -23.42
C ARG A 30 -20.89 -9.13 -23.69
N LEU A 31 -19.80 -9.89 -23.69
CA LEU A 31 -19.88 -11.33 -23.49
C LEU A 31 -20.13 -11.57 -22.00
N LEU A 32 -21.40 -11.71 -21.64
CA LEU A 32 -21.84 -12.25 -20.36
C LEU A 32 -21.43 -13.72 -20.32
N PHE A 33 -20.26 -14.02 -19.76
CA PHE A 33 -19.93 -15.36 -19.33
C PHE A 33 -20.32 -15.51 -17.86
N HIS A 34 -21.29 -16.38 -17.59
CA HIS A 34 -21.61 -16.81 -16.22
C HIS A 34 -20.44 -17.62 -15.63
N PRO A 35 -20.06 -17.39 -14.37
CA PRO A 35 -19.09 -18.23 -13.68
C PRO A 35 -19.65 -19.64 -13.45
N HIS A 36 -18.76 -20.64 -13.45
CA HIS A 36 -19.12 -22.04 -13.26
C HIS A 36 -19.67 -22.25 -11.83
N PRO A 37 -20.90 -22.80 -11.64
CA PRO A 37 -21.53 -22.95 -10.33
C PRO A 37 -20.77 -23.84 -9.34
N SER A 38 -19.81 -24.64 -9.81
CA SER A 38 -19.00 -25.53 -8.96
C SER A 38 -17.96 -24.82 -8.10
N LEU A 39 -17.75 -23.50 -8.29
CA LEU A 39 -16.86 -22.68 -7.47
C LEU A 39 -17.61 -21.90 -6.38
N PHE A 40 -18.94 -22.04 -6.32
CA PHE A 40 -19.80 -21.40 -5.33
C PHE A 40 -20.85 -22.42 -4.84
N PRO A 41 -20.61 -23.16 -3.75
CA PRO A 41 -21.70 -23.77 -3.02
C PRO A 41 -22.61 -22.61 -2.54
N ASN A 42 -23.89 -22.67 -2.93
CA ASN A 42 -24.92 -21.69 -2.60
C ASN A 42 -24.70 -20.97 -1.27
N HIS A 43 -24.75 -19.64 -1.29
CA HIS A 43 -24.98 -18.83 -0.09
C HIS A 43 -26.36 -19.17 0.49
N GLN A 44 -26.40 -20.22 1.32
CA GLN A 44 -27.27 -20.24 2.48
C GLN A 44 -26.37 -20.07 3.69
N PRO A 45 -26.62 -19.07 4.55
CA PRO A 45 -25.96 -19.02 5.85
C PRO A 45 -26.60 -20.09 6.74
N HIS A 46 -26.31 -21.36 6.46
CA HIS A 46 -26.44 -22.40 7.48
C HIS A 46 -25.25 -22.23 8.42
N ARG A 47 -25.41 -21.23 9.29
CA ARG A 47 -24.76 -21.16 10.59
C ARG A 47 -25.07 -22.52 11.24
N LEU A 48 -24.16 -23.48 11.15
CA LEU A 48 -24.15 -24.61 12.07
C LEU A 48 -23.77 -24.03 13.43
N LEU A 49 -24.76 -23.39 14.05
CA LEU A 49 -24.79 -23.16 15.47
C LEU A 49 -24.76 -24.56 16.07
N PHE A 50 -23.61 -24.98 16.59
CA PHE A 50 -23.65 -25.89 17.72
C PHE A 50 -24.52 -25.19 18.77
N HIS A 51 -25.75 -25.67 18.90
CA HIS A 51 -26.72 -25.20 19.87
C HIS A 51 -26.17 -25.55 21.25
N HIS A 52 -25.38 -24.65 21.84
CA HIS A 52 -25.23 -24.61 23.28
C HIS A 52 -26.40 -23.82 23.84
N ASN A 53 -27.34 -24.55 24.45
CA ASN A 53 -28.41 -23.97 25.27
C ASN A 53 -27.78 -23.07 26.34
N PRO A 54 -28.09 -21.76 26.36
CA PRO A 54 -27.53 -20.87 27.36
C PRO A 54 -28.38 -20.93 28.62
N THR A 55 -27.97 -21.75 29.58
CA THR A 55 -28.44 -21.65 30.98
C THR A 55 -27.27 -21.44 31.93
N ASN A 56 -26.34 -20.54 31.59
CA ASN A 56 -25.35 -20.05 32.55
C ASN A 56 -24.93 -18.60 32.26
N PRO A 57 -25.07 -17.66 33.21
CA PRO A 57 -24.69 -16.26 33.03
C PRO A 57 -23.17 -15.98 32.95
N ASN A 58 -22.32 -17.01 32.84
CA ASN A 58 -20.86 -16.89 32.91
C ASN A 58 -20.13 -17.17 31.57
N ASP A 59 -20.83 -17.34 30.45
CA ASP A 59 -20.18 -17.44 29.14
C ASP A 59 -19.78 -16.06 28.63
N GLN A 60 -18.64 -15.55 29.11
CA GLN A 60 -17.86 -14.54 28.41
C GLN A 60 -17.22 -15.15 27.15
N ASN A 61 -18.03 -15.56 26.18
CA ASN A 61 -17.55 -15.90 24.85
C ASN A 61 -17.13 -14.60 24.16
N ALA A 62 -15.87 -14.21 24.35
CA ALA A 62 -15.24 -13.18 23.54
C ALA A 62 -15.36 -13.61 22.07
N LEU A 63 -16.23 -12.93 21.31
CA LEU A 63 -16.28 -13.08 19.86
C LEU A 63 -14.86 -12.84 19.33
N LEU A 64 -14.29 -13.83 18.64
CA LEU A 64 -12.99 -13.67 17.99
C LEU A 64 -13.03 -12.41 17.11
N PRO A 65 -11.99 -11.57 17.13
CA PRO A 65 -12.00 -10.33 16.35
C PRO A 65 -12.07 -10.64 14.86
N THR A 66 -12.91 -9.90 14.14
CA THR A 66 -13.07 -10.09 12.70
C THR A 66 -11.77 -9.71 11.98
N PRO A 67 -11.21 -10.58 11.13
CA PRO A 67 -10.05 -10.25 10.30
C PRO A 67 -10.26 -8.97 9.50
N PRO A 68 -9.24 -8.09 9.45
CA PRO A 68 -9.32 -6.89 8.63
C PRO A 68 -9.23 -7.22 7.13
N SER A 69 -9.40 -6.20 6.30
CA SER A 69 -9.07 -6.26 4.88
C SER A 69 -7.99 -5.22 4.55
N ILE A 70 -7.03 -5.60 3.71
CA ILE A 70 -5.90 -4.76 3.32
C ILE A 70 -6.01 -4.41 1.83
N ALA A 71 -5.77 -3.14 1.51
CA ALA A 71 -5.63 -2.64 0.15
C ALA A 71 -4.13 -2.47 -0.19
N TYR A 72 -3.62 -3.33 -1.06
CA TYR A 72 -2.24 -3.31 -1.55
C TYR A 72 -2.13 -2.53 -2.85
N LEU A 73 -1.22 -1.57 -2.89
CA LEU A 73 -0.68 -1.01 -4.13
C LEU A 73 0.67 -1.67 -4.40
N ILE A 74 0.77 -2.47 -5.47
CA ILE A 74 2.02 -3.13 -5.87
C ILE A 74 2.56 -2.42 -7.11
N SER A 75 3.71 -1.78 -6.96
CA SER A 75 4.31 -0.94 -7.99
C SER A 75 5.59 -1.55 -8.58
N GLY A 76 5.80 -1.43 -9.87
CA GLY A 76 7.03 -1.83 -10.54
C GLY A 76 7.36 -0.98 -11.76
N SER A 77 8.48 -1.30 -12.39
CA SER A 77 9.03 -0.65 -13.58
C SER A 77 9.31 -1.70 -14.66
N THR A 78 10.04 -1.31 -15.69
CA THR A 78 10.55 -2.19 -16.75
C THR A 78 11.10 -3.52 -16.18
N GLN A 79 10.63 -4.65 -16.74
CA GLN A 79 11.02 -6.01 -16.37
C GLN A 79 10.60 -6.49 -14.96
N ASP A 80 9.74 -5.76 -14.25
CA ASP A 80 9.26 -6.17 -12.92
C ASP A 80 8.03 -7.07 -12.93
N SER A 81 7.47 -7.38 -14.10
CA SER A 81 6.22 -8.16 -14.22
C SER A 81 6.25 -9.49 -13.47
N SER A 82 7.32 -10.28 -13.60
CA SER A 82 7.47 -11.56 -12.89
C SER A 82 7.58 -11.41 -11.37
N ARG A 83 8.23 -10.34 -10.92
CA ARG A 83 8.39 -10.02 -9.50
C ARG A 83 7.07 -9.59 -8.88
N ILE A 84 6.29 -8.77 -9.59
CA ILE A 84 4.93 -8.39 -9.20
C ILE A 84 4.04 -9.63 -9.07
N ILE A 85 4.12 -10.55 -10.03
CA ILE A 85 3.34 -11.80 -10.00
C ILE A 85 3.71 -12.65 -8.77
N ARG A 86 5.01 -12.90 -8.57
CA ARG A 86 5.50 -13.68 -7.42
C ARG A 86 5.10 -13.05 -6.09
N LEU A 87 5.26 -11.73 -5.96
CA LEU A 87 4.83 -10.97 -4.78
C LEU A 87 3.32 -11.09 -4.59
N LEU A 88 2.51 -10.89 -5.63
CA LEU A 88 1.06 -10.99 -5.53
C LEU A 88 0.63 -12.36 -5.00
N PHE A 89 1.20 -13.46 -5.51
CA PHE A 89 0.92 -14.80 -4.99
C PHE A 89 1.34 -14.96 -3.53
N SER A 90 2.50 -14.43 -3.13
CA SER A 90 2.98 -14.55 -1.75
C SER A 90 2.16 -13.75 -0.73
N ILE A 91 1.48 -12.68 -1.17
CA ILE A 91 0.60 -11.86 -0.32
C ILE A 91 -0.89 -12.00 -0.65
N TYR A 92 -1.31 -13.00 -1.43
CA TYR A 92 -2.70 -13.14 -1.84
C TYR A 92 -3.60 -13.64 -0.69
N HIS A 93 -4.75 -13.00 -0.52
CA HIS A 93 -5.84 -13.41 0.34
C HIS A 93 -7.17 -12.87 -0.22
N PRO A 94 -8.26 -13.65 -0.26
CA PRO A 94 -9.52 -13.25 -0.90
C PRO A 94 -10.18 -12.01 -0.27
N ARG A 95 -9.89 -11.70 1.00
CA ARG A 95 -10.40 -10.48 1.69
C ARG A 95 -9.78 -9.19 1.18
N ASN A 96 -8.55 -9.26 0.69
CA ASN A 96 -7.75 -8.08 0.40
C ASN A 96 -8.07 -7.55 -1.00
N GLN A 97 -7.62 -6.33 -1.26
CA GLN A 97 -7.74 -5.65 -2.54
C GLN A 97 -6.34 -5.40 -3.09
N TYR A 98 -6.12 -5.65 -4.37
CA TYR A 98 -4.82 -5.52 -5.01
C TYR A 98 -4.95 -4.57 -6.20
N LEU A 99 -4.12 -3.54 -6.23
CA LEU A 99 -3.97 -2.65 -7.38
C LEU A 99 -2.53 -2.73 -7.88
N LEU A 100 -2.37 -3.19 -9.11
CA LEU A 100 -1.08 -3.34 -9.76
C LEU A 100 -0.78 -2.10 -10.61
N HIS A 101 0.41 -1.56 -10.44
CA HIS A 101 0.91 -0.41 -11.18
C HIS A 101 2.29 -0.72 -11.76
N LEU A 102 2.36 -0.87 -13.07
CA LEU A 102 3.62 -0.91 -13.79
C LEU A 102 3.82 0.45 -14.46
N ASN A 103 4.87 1.17 -14.08
CA ASN A 103 5.04 2.56 -14.47
C ASN A 103 5.24 2.74 -15.99
N LYS A 104 5.28 3.99 -16.44
CA LYS A 104 5.37 4.34 -17.85
C LYS A 104 6.75 4.07 -18.50
N LYS A 105 7.78 3.72 -17.72
CA LYS A 105 9.08 3.26 -18.24
C LYS A 105 9.00 1.84 -18.78
N ALA A 106 8.08 1.02 -18.25
CA ALA A 106 7.75 -0.26 -18.87
C ALA A 106 7.03 -0.03 -20.21
N SER A 107 7.18 -0.96 -21.14
CA SER A 107 6.48 -0.86 -22.43
C SER A 107 4.97 -1.08 -22.27
N GLN A 108 4.17 -0.58 -23.21
CA GLN A 108 2.72 -0.86 -23.21
C GLN A 108 2.45 -2.37 -23.34
N SER A 109 3.24 -3.07 -24.18
CA SER A 109 3.15 -4.53 -24.32
C SER A 109 3.40 -5.25 -23.00
N GLU A 110 4.39 -4.83 -22.21
CA GLU A 110 4.65 -5.41 -20.90
C GLU A 110 3.46 -5.23 -19.94
N ARG A 111 2.87 -4.02 -19.90
CA ARG A 111 1.66 -3.74 -19.12
C ARG A 111 0.47 -4.62 -19.53
N ASP A 112 0.24 -4.73 -20.84
CA ASP A 112 -0.86 -5.50 -21.39
C ASP A 112 -0.66 -7.00 -21.11
N ASN A 113 0.56 -7.52 -21.26
CA ASN A 113 0.89 -8.91 -20.96
C ASN A 113 0.69 -9.26 -19.48
N LEU A 114 1.10 -8.36 -18.57
CA LEU A 114 0.85 -8.54 -17.14
C LEU A 114 -0.66 -8.58 -16.83
N ALA A 115 -1.44 -7.69 -17.44
CA ALA A 115 -2.89 -7.66 -17.29
C ALA A 115 -3.55 -8.95 -17.81
N LEU A 116 -3.16 -9.40 -19.01
CA LEU A 116 -3.65 -10.65 -19.61
C LEU A 116 -3.29 -11.87 -18.76
N TYR A 117 -2.06 -11.92 -18.23
CA TYR A 117 -1.62 -13.02 -17.38
C TYR A 117 -2.49 -13.14 -16.12
N ILE A 118 -2.66 -12.06 -15.37
CA ILE A 118 -3.48 -12.07 -14.15
C ILE A 118 -4.95 -12.39 -14.44
N GLN A 119 -5.50 -11.89 -15.55
CA GLN A 119 -6.86 -12.26 -15.98
C GLN A 119 -7.00 -13.75 -16.36
N SER A 120 -5.90 -14.41 -16.74
CA SER A 120 -5.87 -15.82 -17.06
C SER A 120 -5.82 -16.72 -15.83
N VAL A 121 -5.34 -16.22 -14.69
CA VAL A 121 -5.29 -16.97 -13.43
C VAL A 121 -6.72 -17.17 -12.88
N PRO A 122 -7.22 -18.42 -12.76
CA PRO A 122 -8.58 -18.70 -12.32
C PRO A 122 -8.90 -18.10 -10.95
N LEU A 123 -7.92 -18.11 -10.04
CA LEU A 123 -8.02 -17.56 -8.69
C LEU A 123 -8.42 -16.08 -8.70
N PHE A 124 -7.62 -15.25 -9.37
CA PHE A 124 -7.82 -13.80 -9.43
C PHE A 124 -9.08 -13.44 -10.22
N LYS A 125 -9.37 -14.20 -11.29
CA LYS A 125 -10.59 -14.03 -12.09
C LYS A 125 -11.86 -14.30 -11.27
N ALA A 126 -11.85 -15.33 -10.42
CA ALA A 126 -12.99 -15.67 -9.58
C ALA A 126 -13.21 -14.66 -8.44
N ALA A 127 -12.13 -14.15 -7.83
CA ALA A 127 -12.22 -13.26 -6.67
C ALA A 127 -12.51 -11.80 -7.05
N GLN A 128 -12.12 -11.41 -8.27
CA GLN A 128 -12.32 -10.05 -8.79
C GLN A 128 -11.73 -8.94 -7.89
N ASN A 129 -10.70 -9.27 -7.12
CA ASN A 129 -10.04 -8.36 -6.17
C ASN A 129 -8.64 -7.93 -6.60
N VAL A 130 -8.21 -8.27 -7.82
CA VAL A 130 -6.95 -7.83 -8.44
C VAL A 130 -7.24 -6.92 -9.63
N ASN A 131 -6.77 -5.68 -9.56
CA ASN A 131 -7.03 -4.62 -10.52
C ASN A 131 -5.73 -3.99 -11.03
N PHE A 132 -5.83 -3.26 -12.15
CA PHE A 132 -4.69 -2.64 -12.83
C PHE A 132 -4.89 -1.16 -13.08
N ILE A 133 -3.82 -0.38 -12.94
CA ILE A 133 -3.81 1.00 -13.42
C ILE A 133 -3.52 0.99 -14.93
N GLY A 134 -4.56 1.19 -15.75
CA GLY A 134 -4.43 1.24 -17.21
C GLY A 134 -3.66 2.47 -17.71
N LYS A 135 -3.88 3.65 -17.09
CA LYS A 135 -3.15 4.88 -17.40
C LYS A 135 -1.99 5.05 -16.44
N ALA A 136 -0.86 4.42 -16.77
CA ALA A 136 0.32 4.42 -15.92
C ALA A 136 1.01 5.80 -15.83
N ASP A 137 1.44 6.15 -14.61
CA ASP A 137 2.28 7.31 -14.33
C ASP A 137 3.77 7.03 -14.61
N PHE A 138 4.55 8.09 -14.90
CA PHE A 138 5.99 8.03 -14.70
C PHE A 138 6.30 8.05 -13.21
N VAL A 139 7.33 7.32 -12.80
CA VAL A 139 7.74 7.22 -11.40
C VAL A 139 9.25 7.37 -11.32
N TYR A 140 9.68 8.46 -10.72
CA TYR A 140 11.08 8.71 -10.37
C TYR A 140 11.21 8.65 -8.83
N PRO A 141 11.91 7.67 -8.26
CA PRO A 141 12.00 7.49 -6.80
C PRO A 141 12.53 8.72 -6.06
N ILE A 142 13.43 9.48 -6.69
CA ILE A 142 13.98 10.70 -6.13
C ILE A 142 13.04 11.89 -6.27
N GLY A 143 12.09 11.87 -7.20
CA GLY A 143 11.19 12.97 -7.49
C GLY A 143 9.82 12.83 -6.82
N SER A 144 8.93 13.78 -7.11
CA SER A 144 7.58 13.85 -6.55
C SER A 144 6.57 13.00 -7.29
N SER A 145 6.89 12.56 -8.50
CA SER A 145 6.09 11.62 -9.29
C SER A 145 5.86 10.29 -8.56
N ALA A 146 6.81 9.83 -7.75
CA ALA A 146 6.62 8.65 -6.90
C ALA A 146 5.51 8.84 -5.85
N LEU A 147 5.44 10.01 -5.22
CA LEU A 147 4.35 10.36 -4.31
C LEU A 147 3.02 10.49 -5.05
N SER A 148 3.03 11.16 -6.21
CA SER A 148 1.85 11.32 -7.07
C SER A 148 1.24 9.97 -7.46
N ALA A 149 2.07 9.03 -7.92
CA ALA A 149 1.64 7.68 -8.29
C ALA A 149 1.06 6.90 -7.10
N THR A 150 1.69 7.01 -5.92
CA THR A 150 1.17 6.38 -4.69
C THR A 150 -0.22 6.92 -4.33
N LEU A 151 -0.42 8.24 -4.40
CA LEU A 151 -1.71 8.87 -4.11
C LEU A 151 -2.77 8.59 -5.19
N HIS A 152 -2.35 8.50 -6.46
CA HIS A 152 -3.20 8.06 -7.56
C HIS A 152 -3.73 6.63 -7.30
N GLY A 153 -2.85 5.69 -6.98
CA GLY A 153 -3.23 4.32 -6.63
C GLY A 153 -4.15 4.25 -5.40
N ALA A 154 -3.83 4.98 -4.33
CA ALA A 154 -4.67 5.06 -3.14
C ALA A 154 -6.07 5.62 -3.46
N SER A 155 -6.17 6.64 -4.32
CA SER A 155 -7.44 7.22 -4.75
C SER A 155 -8.31 6.24 -5.56
N ILE A 156 -7.69 5.38 -6.37
CA ILE A 156 -8.38 4.32 -7.10
C ILE A 156 -8.88 3.26 -6.12
N LEU A 157 -8.06 2.82 -5.17
CA LEU A 157 -8.46 1.82 -4.16
C LEU A 157 -9.62 2.29 -3.28
N LEU A 158 -9.72 3.59 -2.98
CA LEU A 158 -10.90 4.17 -2.31
C LEU A 158 -12.18 4.07 -3.15
N ARG A 159 -12.07 4.08 -4.49
CA ARG A 159 -13.20 4.01 -5.44
C ARG A 159 -13.59 2.58 -5.78
N VAL A 160 -12.62 1.68 -5.93
CA VAL A 160 -12.83 0.29 -6.34
C VAL A 160 -13.45 -0.54 -5.21
N SER A 161 -13.09 -0.26 -3.96
CA SER A 161 -13.69 -0.94 -2.81
C SER A 161 -13.93 0.00 -1.64
N THR A 162 -15.12 -0.12 -1.05
CA THR A 162 -15.50 0.57 0.19
C THR A 162 -15.09 -0.18 1.46
N HIS A 163 -14.59 -1.42 1.33
CA HIS A 163 -14.43 -2.36 2.45
C HIS A 163 -12.96 -2.81 2.57
N TRP A 164 -12.11 -1.92 3.08
CA TRP A 164 -10.74 -2.24 3.53
C TRP A 164 -10.36 -1.32 4.70
N ASP A 165 -9.47 -1.79 5.56
CA ASP A 165 -9.11 -1.14 6.82
C ASP A 165 -7.75 -0.44 6.73
N TRP A 166 -6.78 -1.06 6.04
CA TRP A 166 -5.43 -0.53 5.85
C TRP A 166 -5.01 -0.51 4.40
N PHE A 167 -4.19 0.47 4.05
CA PHE A 167 -3.49 0.62 2.79
C PHE A 167 -2.00 0.32 2.99
N ILE A 168 -1.42 -0.50 2.12
CA ILE A 168 0.01 -0.83 2.12
C ILE A 168 0.56 -0.61 0.71
N ASN A 169 1.61 0.19 0.58
CA ASN A 169 2.33 0.36 -0.68
C ASN A 169 3.58 -0.52 -0.70
N LEU A 170 3.69 -1.35 -1.74
CA LEU A 170 4.82 -2.23 -2.00
C LEU A 170 5.38 -1.96 -3.38
N SER A 171 6.68 -2.14 -3.54
CA SER A 171 7.40 -2.20 -4.79
C SER A 171 7.68 -3.65 -5.18
N ALA A 172 8.07 -3.88 -6.43
CA ALA A 172 8.55 -5.18 -6.89
C ALA A 172 9.83 -5.67 -6.16
N ALA A 173 10.49 -4.79 -5.39
CA ALA A 173 11.65 -5.12 -4.56
C ALA A 173 11.31 -5.46 -3.11
N ASP A 174 10.02 -5.41 -2.76
CA ASP A 174 9.54 -5.79 -1.44
C ASP A 174 9.05 -7.24 -1.43
N TYR A 175 9.15 -7.90 -0.29
CA TYR A 175 8.72 -9.29 -0.13
C TYR A 175 8.23 -9.59 1.29
N PRO A 176 7.16 -10.37 1.50
CA PRO A 176 6.63 -10.67 2.82
C PRO A 176 7.55 -11.62 3.61
N LEU A 177 7.58 -11.43 4.93
CA LEU A 177 8.32 -12.28 5.89
C LEU A 177 7.37 -13.12 6.76
N VAL A 178 6.07 -12.96 6.55
CA VAL A 178 4.97 -13.62 7.24
C VAL A 178 3.89 -13.96 6.23
N THR A 179 3.05 -14.94 6.54
CA THR A 179 1.89 -15.26 5.70
C THR A 179 0.80 -14.18 5.83
N GLN A 180 -0.15 -14.14 4.89
CA GLN A 180 -1.29 -13.23 5.02
C GLN A 180 -2.12 -13.54 6.26
N ASP A 181 -2.35 -14.81 6.58
CA ASP A 181 -3.07 -15.21 7.78
C ASP A 181 -2.35 -14.76 9.06
N ASP A 182 -1.02 -14.81 9.10
CA ASP A 182 -0.24 -14.25 10.20
C ASP A 182 -0.49 -12.74 10.38
N LEU A 183 -0.38 -11.99 9.29
CA LEU A 183 -0.54 -10.54 9.30
C LEU A 183 -1.98 -10.14 9.68
N LEU A 184 -2.98 -10.75 9.04
CA LEU A 184 -4.40 -10.49 9.31
C LEU A 184 -4.77 -10.89 10.75
N HIS A 185 -4.22 -11.98 11.27
CA HIS A 185 -4.44 -12.41 12.63
C HIS A 185 -3.95 -11.34 13.62
N ILE A 186 -2.71 -10.89 13.49
CA ILE A 186 -2.14 -9.88 14.39
C ILE A 186 -2.87 -8.54 14.25
N LEU A 187 -3.15 -8.09 13.03
CA LEU A 187 -3.87 -6.83 12.80
C LEU A 187 -5.32 -6.87 13.32
N SER A 188 -5.95 -8.04 13.43
CA SER A 188 -7.31 -8.17 13.99
C SER A 188 -7.40 -7.74 15.46
N TYR A 189 -6.29 -7.81 16.20
CA TYR A 189 -6.21 -7.38 17.60
C TYR A 189 -5.80 -5.92 17.77
N LEU A 190 -5.51 -5.20 16.67
CA LEU A 190 -5.06 -3.82 16.71
C LEU A 190 -6.19 -2.84 16.34
N PRO A 191 -6.22 -1.62 16.92
CA PRO A 191 -7.13 -0.58 16.48
C PRO A 191 -6.91 -0.22 15.00
N LYS A 192 -8.00 -0.26 14.22
CA LYS A 192 -8.00 -0.04 12.76
C LYS A 192 -7.61 1.38 12.31
N ASP A 193 -7.49 2.31 13.25
CA ASP A 193 -7.07 3.68 12.99
C ASP A 193 -5.55 3.90 13.16
N LEU A 194 -4.79 2.89 13.59
CA LEU A 194 -3.33 2.96 13.68
C LEU A 194 -2.66 3.11 12.31
N ASN A 195 -1.57 3.89 12.28
CA ASN A 195 -0.74 4.14 11.09
C ASN A 195 0.72 3.84 11.43
N PHE A 196 1.34 2.90 10.71
CA PHE A 196 2.71 2.43 10.92
C PHE A 196 3.64 3.12 9.93
N VAL A 197 4.33 4.16 10.41
CA VAL A 197 5.20 5.03 9.62
C VAL A 197 6.46 5.34 10.40
N ASN A 198 7.60 4.84 9.92
CA ASN A 198 8.89 5.27 10.44
C ASN A 198 9.13 6.75 10.08
N HIS A 199 9.51 7.56 11.07
CA HIS A 199 9.74 8.99 10.89
C HIS A 199 10.68 9.57 11.96
N THR A 200 11.27 10.71 11.62
CA THR A 200 11.98 11.57 12.55
C THR A 200 11.75 13.04 12.19
N SER A 201 11.66 13.90 13.21
CA SER A 201 11.74 15.36 13.11
C SER A 201 13.17 15.86 13.15
N TYR A 202 14.11 15.04 13.65
CA TYR A 202 15.53 15.35 13.60
C TYR A 202 16.03 15.21 12.17
N ILE A 203 15.98 16.34 11.47
CA ILE A 203 16.32 16.40 10.06
C ILE A 203 17.84 16.58 9.91
N GLY A 204 18.53 17.29 10.82
CA GLY A 204 19.99 17.37 10.88
C GLY A 204 20.66 17.57 9.51
N TRP A 205 21.64 16.72 9.17
CA TRP A 205 22.32 16.76 7.87
C TRP A 205 21.36 16.54 6.67
N ARG A 206 20.25 15.82 6.88
CA ARG A 206 19.23 15.56 5.85
C ARG A 206 18.52 16.86 5.44
N GLU A 207 18.59 17.92 6.24
CA GLU A 207 17.95 19.20 5.91
C GLU A 207 18.55 19.77 4.63
N SER A 208 19.88 19.92 4.64
CA SER A 208 20.66 20.51 3.57
C SER A 208 20.71 19.67 2.29
N ARG A 209 20.44 18.35 2.41
CA ARG A 209 20.55 17.35 1.33
C ARG A 209 19.21 16.80 0.82
N LYS A 210 18.14 16.87 1.62
CA LYS A 210 16.83 16.28 1.28
C LYS A 210 15.66 17.27 1.33
N LEU A 211 15.69 18.30 2.17
CA LEU A 211 14.52 19.19 2.33
C LEU A 211 14.70 20.55 1.66
N LYS A 212 15.91 21.11 1.69
CA LYS A 212 16.27 22.39 1.07
C LYS A 212 16.55 22.32 -0.44
N PRO A 213 17.12 21.24 -1.00
CA PRO A 213 17.33 21.15 -2.44
C PRO A 213 16.02 21.16 -3.22
N ILE A 214 16.07 21.72 -4.43
CA ILE A 214 14.95 21.78 -5.34
C ILE A 214 15.25 20.84 -6.51
N VAL A 215 14.29 19.96 -6.82
CA VAL A 215 14.34 19.08 -8.00
C VAL A 215 13.22 19.44 -8.96
N VAL A 216 13.50 19.32 -10.25
CA VAL A 216 12.45 19.33 -11.27
C VAL A 216 12.27 17.89 -11.71
N ASP A 217 11.07 17.38 -11.48
CA ASP A 217 10.68 16.01 -11.85
C ASP A 217 9.88 16.04 -13.16
N PRO A 218 10.47 15.63 -14.30
CA PRO A 218 9.80 15.64 -15.59
C PRO A 218 8.58 14.71 -15.63
N GLY A 219 8.55 13.68 -14.77
CA GLY A 219 7.43 12.73 -14.69
C GLY A 219 6.10 13.38 -14.28
N LEU A 220 6.12 14.61 -13.79
CA LEU A 220 4.91 15.37 -13.47
C LEU A 220 4.29 16.10 -14.67
N TYR A 221 5.05 16.41 -15.73
CA TYR A 221 4.58 17.29 -16.81
C TYR A 221 4.97 16.88 -18.24
N LEU A 222 5.95 16.00 -18.42
CA LEU A 222 6.32 15.48 -19.74
C LEU A 222 5.57 14.18 -20.07
N ALA A 223 5.28 14.02 -21.37
CA ALA A 223 4.69 12.80 -21.89
C ALA A 223 5.72 11.69 -22.12
N GLU A 224 6.99 12.07 -22.27
CA GLU A 224 8.16 11.22 -22.54
C GLU A 224 9.10 11.18 -21.33
N GLU A 225 9.98 10.17 -21.31
CA GLU A 225 10.96 9.98 -20.22
C GLU A 225 12.10 11.00 -20.34
N ASP A 226 12.47 11.61 -19.20
CA ASP A 226 13.64 12.49 -19.08
C ASP A 226 14.28 12.34 -17.68
N GLU A 227 15.44 12.95 -17.45
CA GLU A 227 16.16 12.86 -16.18
C GLU A 227 15.66 13.90 -15.16
N VAL A 228 15.58 13.49 -13.89
CA VAL A 228 15.34 14.43 -12.79
C VAL A 228 16.60 15.26 -12.58
N PHE A 229 16.47 16.59 -12.60
CA PHE A 229 17.59 17.49 -12.39
C PHE A 229 17.41 18.37 -11.16
N PHE A 230 18.55 18.77 -10.59
CA PHE A 230 18.62 19.62 -9.41
C PHE A 230 18.81 21.08 -9.81
N ALA A 231 18.07 21.97 -9.16
CA ALA A 231 18.36 23.39 -9.23
C ALA A 231 19.61 23.71 -8.41
N THR A 232 20.32 24.78 -8.81
CA THR A 232 21.48 25.27 -8.06
C THR A 232 21.06 26.01 -6.78
N GLN A 233 19.89 26.66 -6.81
CA GLN A 233 19.30 27.32 -5.65
C GLN A 233 18.64 26.32 -4.70
N LYS A 234 18.58 26.71 -3.43
CA LYS A 234 17.87 26.00 -2.36
C LYS A 234 16.75 26.88 -1.83
N ARG A 235 15.79 26.28 -1.14
CA ARG A 235 14.70 27.00 -0.46
C ARG A 235 14.79 26.87 1.05
N GLU A 236 14.13 27.80 1.74
CA GLU A 236 13.90 27.69 3.17
C GLU A 236 12.82 26.66 3.50
N LEU A 237 12.88 26.16 4.73
CA LEU A 237 11.85 25.27 5.26
C LEU A 237 10.57 26.06 5.60
N PRO A 238 9.39 25.43 5.54
CA PRO A 238 8.16 26.05 5.97
C PRO A 238 8.18 26.25 7.49
N ASP A 239 7.63 27.37 7.95
CA ASP A 239 7.42 27.69 9.36
C ASP A 239 5.96 27.45 9.81
N ALA A 240 5.04 27.24 8.86
CA ALA A 240 3.63 26.97 9.12
C ALA A 240 3.36 25.53 9.64
N TYR A 241 4.29 24.60 9.45
CA TYR A 241 4.21 23.21 9.91
C TYR A 241 5.60 22.58 10.00
N GLN A 242 5.77 21.59 10.88
CA GLN A 242 7.04 20.89 11.05
C GLN A 242 7.19 19.79 10.00
N LEU A 243 8.32 19.72 9.31
CA LEU A 243 8.60 18.60 8.39
C LEU A 243 9.06 17.35 9.17
N PHE A 244 8.61 16.20 8.70
CA PHE A 244 9.05 14.88 9.16
C PHE A 244 9.51 14.05 7.96
N SER A 245 10.53 13.22 8.14
CA SER A 245 11.04 12.34 7.09
C SER A 245 11.34 10.95 7.63
N GLY A 246 11.12 9.92 6.82
CA GLY A 246 11.43 8.53 7.20
C GLY A 246 11.44 7.59 6.00
N SER A 247 10.67 6.50 6.08
CA SER A 247 10.50 5.56 4.98
C SER A 247 9.34 5.99 4.07
N SER A 248 9.44 5.68 2.77
CA SER A 248 8.32 5.80 1.83
C SER A 248 7.34 4.62 1.93
N SER A 249 7.73 3.53 2.59
CA SER A 249 6.86 2.39 2.90
C SER A 249 6.07 2.66 4.18
N ALA A 250 4.78 2.38 4.14
CA ALA A 250 3.86 2.62 5.24
C ALA A 250 2.69 1.63 5.24
N ILE A 251 2.15 1.38 6.44
CA ILE A 251 0.83 0.77 6.62
C ILE A 251 -0.10 1.86 7.17
N LEU A 252 -1.04 2.31 6.35
CA LEU A 252 -1.85 3.50 6.63
C LEU A 252 -3.32 3.12 6.79
N SER A 253 -3.97 3.61 7.85
CA SER A 253 -5.40 3.41 8.03
C SER A 253 -6.20 4.03 6.87
N ARG A 254 -7.33 3.42 6.50
CA ARG A 254 -8.25 3.98 5.51
C ARG A 254 -8.67 5.41 5.84
N LYS A 255 -8.97 5.67 7.12
CA LYS A 255 -9.35 7.02 7.60
C LYS A 255 -8.30 8.07 7.30
N PHE A 256 -7.02 7.72 7.35
CA PHE A 256 -5.92 8.64 7.03
C PHE A 256 -5.77 8.84 5.51
N ILE A 257 -5.94 7.78 4.71
CA ILE A 257 -5.95 7.91 3.25
C ILE A 257 -7.12 8.77 2.77
N GLU A 258 -8.32 8.58 3.34
CA GLU A 258 -9.48 9.45 3.08
C GLU A 258 -9.21 10.90 3.47
N PHE A 259 -8.51 11.13 4.59
CA PHE A 259 -8.11 12.49 4.99
C PHE A 259 -7.16 13.13 3.97
N CYS A 260 -6.18 12.38 3.45
CA CYS A 260 -5.23 12.89 2.46
C CYS A 260 -5.89 13.20 1.12
N ILE A 261 -6.81 12.35 0.66
CA ILE A 261 -7.38 12.42 -0.71
C ILE A 261 -8.70 13.22 -0.76
N LEU A 262 -9.61 12.96 0.19
CA LEU A 262 -10.99 13.47 0.19
C LEU A 262 -11.23 14.53 1.29
N GLY A 263 -10.31 14.68 2.23
CA GLY A 263 -10.47 15.54 3.41
C GLY A 263 -10.61 17.03 3.07
N THR A 264 -11.29 17.75 3.97
CA THR A 264 -11.48 19.21 3.89
C THR A 264 -10.30 20.00 4.45
N ASP A 265 -9.43 19.36 5.24
CA ASP A 265 -8.21 19.98 5.75
C ASP A 265 -7.27 20.32 4.58
N ASN A 266 -6.63 21.49 4.64
CA ASN A 266 -5.78 21.96 3.55
C ASN A 266 -4.32 21.50 3.67
N LEU A 267 -3.88 21.04 4.85
CA LEU A 267 -2.49 20.63 5.07
C LEU A 267 -2.01 19.58 4.03
N PRO A 268 -2.77 18.52 3.70
CA PRO A 268 -2.37 17.59 2.64
C PRO A 268 -2.10 18.28 1.30
N ARG A 269 -2.96 19.22 0.89
CA ARG A 269 -2.83 19.94 -0.39
C ARG A 269 -1.67 20.93 -0.37
N THR A 270 -1.54 21.72 0.69
CA THR A 270 -0.43 22.65 0.90
C THR A 270 0.90 21.90 0.88
N LEU A 271 0.98 20.77 1.57
CA LEU A 271 2.19 19.95 1.59
C LEU A 271 2.49 19.33 0.22
N LEU A 272 1.49 18.89 -0.55
CA LEU A 272 1.72 18.42 -1.92
C LEU A 272 2.32 19.52 -2.80
N MET A 273 1.77 20.73 -2.75
CA MET A 273 2.31 21.87 -3.49
C MET A 273 3.74 22.20 -3.05
N TYR A 274 4.01 22.16 -1.75
CA TYR A 274 5.36 22.35 -1.23
C TYR A 274 6.30 21.24 -1.71
N LEU A 275 5.87 19.99 -1.71
CA LEU A 275 6.72 18.86 -2.06
C LEU A 275 6.93 18.68 -3.55
N SER A 276 6.16 19.32 -4.44
CA SER A 276 6.24 19.10 -5.90
C SER A 276 7.66 19.14 -6.46
N ASN A 277 8.51 20.00 -5.89
CA ASN A 277 9.89 20.19 -6.31
C ASN A 277 10.91 19.76 -5.24
N SER A 278 10.57 18.79 -4.38
CA SER A 278 11.48 18.25 -3.35
C SER A 278 12.02 16.89 -3.72
N PRO A 279 13.27 16.58 -3.37
CA PRO A 279 13.73 15.21 -3.49
C PRO A 279 13.06 14.34 -2.41
N SER A 280 12.84 13.06 -2.74
CA SER A 280 12.30 12.05 -1.81
C SER A 280 10.93 12.41 -1.20
N SER A 281 10.07 13.12 -1.92
CA SER A 281 8.75 13.57 -1.43
C SER A 281 7.90 12.47 -0.80
N ALA A 282 7.96 11.24 -1.32
CA ALA A 282 7.22 10.10 -0.79
C ALA A 282 7.59 9.75 0.66
N SER A 283 8.83 10.00 1.09
CA SER A 283 9.28 9.72 2.45
C SER A 283 9.02 10.86 3.44
N VAL A 284 8.51 11.99 2.96
CA VAL A 284 8.22 13.20 3.76
C VAL A 284 6.72 13.39 3.97
N TYR A 285 5.93 13.07 2.95
CA TYR A 285 4.51 13.40 2.91
C TYR A 285 3.69 12.81 4.05
N PHE A 286 3.59 11.48 4.15
CA PHE A 286 2.77 10.83 5.15
C PHE A 286 3.21 11.12 6.59
N PRO A 287 4.51 11.03 6.95
CA PRO A 287 4.98 11.43 8.27
C PRO A 287 4.56 12.84 8.67
N THR A 288 4.73 13.80 7.76
CA THR A 288 4.46 15.22 8.03
C THR A 288 2.97 15.46 8.30
N ILE A 289 2.07 14.87 7.50
CA ILE A 289 0.62 15.04 7.70
C ILE A 289 0.18 14.35 9.00
N LEU A 290 0.64 13.12 9.23
CA LEU A 290 0.29 12.37 10.44
C LEU A 290 0.66 13.16 11.69
N CYS A 291 1.87 13.69 11.75
CA CYS A 291 2.35 14.37 12.94
C CYS A 291 1.76 15.76 13.14
N ASN A 292 1.56 16.54 12.07
CA ASN A 292 0.94 17.87 12.20
C ASN A 292 -0.60 17.83 12.34
N SER A 293 -1.24 16.68 12.15
CA SER A 293 -2.68 16.54 12.34
C SER A 293 -3.03 16.07 13.75
N ARG A 294 -3.78 16.90 14.49
CA ARG A 294 -4.30 16.56 15.84
C ARG A 294 -5.18 15.30 15.84
N LYS A 295 -5.78 14.95 14.69
CA LYS A 295 -6.62 13.76 14.53
C LYS A 295 -5.80 12.47 14.47
N PHE A 296 -4.60 12.52 13.89
CA PHE A 296 -3.83 11.32 13.56
C PHE A 296 -2.53 11.17 14.37
N ASN A 297 -1.99 12.25 14.94
CA ASN A 297 -0.73 12.21 15.66
C ASN A 297 -0.71 11.19 16.82
N LYS A 298 -1.87 10.90 17.43
CA LYS A 298 -2.02 9.88 18.49
C LYS A 298 -2.08 8.44 17.97
N THR A 299 -2.43 8.26 16.70
CA THR A 299 -2.57 6.96 16.03
C THR A 299 -1.31 6.54 15.26
N THR A 300 -0.29 7.40 15.22
CA THR A 300 0.97 7.12 14.53
C THR A 300 1.89 6.23 15.37
N ILE A 301 2.32 5.12 14.79
CA ILE A 301 3.37 4.23 15.30
C ILE A 301 4.66 4.50 14.53
N ASN A 302 5.74 4.84 15.24
CA ASN A 302 7.04 5.16 14.63
C ASN A 302 7.83 3.91 14.20
N HIS A 303 7.21 3.08 13.38
CA HIS A 303 7.79 1.87 12.80
C HIS A 303 6.98 1.53 11.54
N ASN A 304 7.61 1.10 10.45
CA ASN A 304 6.93 0.81 9.17
C ASN A 304 6.75 -0.69 8.87
N MET A 305 7.20 -1.57 9.77
CA MET A 305 7.10 -3.05 9.65
C MET A 305 7.88 -3.64 8.47
N GLN A 306 8.90 -2.92 8.00
CA GLN A 306 9.73 -3.34 6.88
C GLN A 306 11.20 -3.42 7.30
N TYR A 307 11.83 -4.56 7.06
CA TYR A 307 13.25 -4.78 7.25
C TYR A 307 14.05 -4.26 6.06
N ALA A 308 15.13 -3.53 6.35
CA ALA A 308 16.13 -3.10 5.38
C ALA A 308 17.52 -3.22 6.02
N SER A 309 18.51 -3.63 5.24
CA SER A 309 19.91 -3.62 5.68
C SER A 309 20.62 -2.36 5.20
N PHE A 310 21.56 -1.86 6.00
CA PHE A 310 22.27 -0.62 5.75
C PHE A 310 23.78 -0.86 5.64
N ASN A 311 24.43 -0.14 4.73
CA ASN A 311 25.89 -0.15 4.62
C ASN A 311 26.54 0.71 5.73
N SER A 312 27.87 0.75 5.76
CA SER A 312 28.64 1.55 6.73
C SER A 312 28.38 3.07 6.66
N ARG A 313 27.77 3.56 5.56
CA ARG A 313 27.37 4.95 5.36
C ARG A 313 25.90 5.21 5.72
N GLN A 314 25.21 4.24 6.32
CA GLN A 314 23.78 4.32 6.67
C GLN A 314 22.86 4.49 5.44
N GLU A 315 23.30 3.99 4.29
CA GLU A 315 22.49 3.92 3.08
C GLU A 315 21.95 2.50 2.95
N ALA A 316 20.66 2.40 2.61
CA ALA A 316 20.02 1.11 2.41
C ALA A 316 20.73 0.35 1.27
N ARG A 317 21.06 -0.90 1.52
CA ARG A 317 21.72 -1.78 0.55
C ARG A 317 20.82 -2.93 0.18
N GLU A 318 21.18 -3.57 -0.92
CA GLU A 318 20.48 -4.75 -1.41
C GLU A 318 20.70 -5.94 -0.47
N LEU A 319 19.62 -6.70 -0.25
CA LEU A 319 19.64 -7.89 0.57
C LEU A 319 20.14 -9.09 -0.23
N ASN A 320 20.79 -10.02 0.47
CA ASN A 320 21.24 -11.30 -0.09
C ASN A 320 21.10 -12.39 0.98
N SER A 321 21.35 -13.65 0.63
CA SER A 321 21.16 -14.80 1.54
C SER A 321 21.89 -14.71 2.88
N SER A 322 22.98 -13.93 3.02
CA SER A 322 23.63 -13.74 4.32
C SER A 322 22.79 -12.97 5.33
N ASP A 323 21.80 -12.21 4.85
CA ASP A 323 20.92 -11.37 5.67
C ASP A 323 19.71 -12.14 6.22
N PHE A 324 19.54 -13.42 5.84
CA PHE A 324 18.32 -14.17 6.13
C PHE A 324 18.03 -14.29 7.64
N ASP A 325 19.04 -14.63 8.45
CA ASP A 325 18.86 -14.78 9.90
C ASP A 325 18.46 -13.46 10.56
N ASP A 326 19.14 -12.36 10.20
CA ASP A 326 18.82 -11.02 10.71
C ASP A 326 17.41 -10.58 10.30
N LEU A 327 17.02 -10.90 9.06
CA LEU A 327 15.70 -10.63 8.51
C LEU A 327 14.60 -11.39 9.28
N VAL A 328 14.82 -12.67 9.62
CA VAL A 328 13.88 -13.46 10.43
C VAL A 328 13.81 -12.92 11.86
N MET A 329 14.97 -12.59 12.45
CA MET A 329 15.06 -12.08 13.82
C MET A 329 14.49 -10.68 13.98
N SER A 330 14.39 -9.90 12.91
CA SER A 330 13.83 -8.54 12.93
C SER A 330 12.37 -8.46 13.36
N GLY A 331 11.60 -9.54 13.22
CA GLY A 331 10.16 -9.55 13.49
C GLY A 331 9.32 -8.70 12.53
N ALA A 332 9.91 -8.13 11.47
CA ALA A 332 9.20 -7.32 10.49
C ALA A 332 8.22 -8.15 9.64
N ALA A 333 7.22 -7.48 9.06
CA ALA A 333 6.23 -8.12 8.17
C ALA A 333 6.72 -8.24 6.73
N PHE A 334 7.59 -7.32 6.30
CA PHE A 334 8.13 -7.25 4.94
C PHE A 334 9.64 -6.99 4.98
N ALA A 335 10.33 -7.33 3.90
CA ALA A 335 11.69 -6.89 3.60
C ALA A 335 11.71 -6.08 2.29
N THR A 336 12.76 -5.29 2.08
CA THR A 336 12.90 -4.43 0.88
C THR A 336 14.29 -4.54 0.26
N LEU A 337 14.42 -4.00 -0.96
CA LEU A 337 15.65 -3.97 -1.75
C LEU A 337 16.21 -5.38 -2.06
N ILE A 338 15.32 -6.34 -2.31
CA ILE A 338 15.73 -7.67 -2.77
C ILE A 338 15.87 -7.66 -4.29
N LYS A 339 17.01 -8.13 -4.80
CA LYS A 339 17.27 -8.25 -6.24
C LYS A 339 16.30 -9.21 -6.91
N ALA A 340 16.04 -8.98 -8.19
CA ALA A 340 15.38 -9.97 -9.03
C ALA A 340 16.17 -11.30 -9.00
N ASN A 341 15.47 -12.41 -8.76
CA ASN A 341 16.02 -13.77 -8.73
C ASN A 341 17.13 -13.99 -7.66
N ASP A 342 17.18 -13.17 -6.61
CA ASP A 342 18.09 -13.44 -5.50
C ASP A 342 17.67 -14.74 -4.76
N PRO A 343 18.60 -15.65 -4.42
CA PRO A 343 18.29 -16.89 -3.73
C PRO A 343 17.58 -16.72 -2.39
N ILE A 344 17.69 -15.55 -1.74
CA ILE A 344 16.96 -15.26 -0.52
C ILE A 344 15.43 -15.33 -0.71
N LEU A 345 14.92 -15.01 -1.92
CA LEU A 345 13.49 -15.12 -2.21
C LEU A 345 13.02 -16.58 -2.10
N ASP A 346 13.79 -17.50 -2.68
CA ASP A 346 13.48 -18.93 -2.64
C ASP A 346 13.64 -19.50 -1.22
N GLN A 347 14.55 -18.93 -0.44
CA GLN A 347 14.71 -19.25 0.98
C GLN A 347 13.50 -18.78 1.79
N ILE A 348 13.01 -17.55 1.58
CA ILE A 348 11.80 -17.02 2.22
C ILE A 348 10.57 -17.86 1.86
N ASP A 349 10.37 -18.16 0.57
CA ASP A 349 9.24 -18.96 0.10
C ASP A 349 9.22 -20.35 0.74
N ARG A 350 10.39 -20.99 0.86
CA ARG A 350 10.52 -22.34 1.41
C ARG A 350 10.41 -22.38 2.93
N GLU A 351 11.07 -21.46 3.62
CA GLU A 351 11.30 -21.54 5.07
C GLU A 351 10.32 -20.70 5.89
N LEU A 352 9.76 -19.63 5.34
CA LEU A 352 8.84 -18.73 6.05
C LEU A 352 7.40 -18.86 5.56
N LEU A 353 7.20 -18.94 4.24
CA LEU A 353 5.86 -18.87 3.63
C LEU A 353 5.33 -20.26 3.22
N HIS A 354 6.22 -21.24 3.08
CA HIS A 354 5.93 -22.63 2.71
C HIS A 354 5.09 -22.77 1.43
N HIS A 355 5.41 -21.98 0.40
CA HIS A 355 4.70 -21.98 -0.89
C HIS A 355 5.67 -22.04 -2.09
N LYS A 356 5.11 -22.22 -3.29
CA LYS A 356 5.84 -22.07 -4.55
C LYS A 356 5.56 -20.69 -5.15
N TYR A 357 6.51 -20.16 -5.91
CA TYR A 357 6.45 -18.78 -6.41
C TYR A 357 5.26 -18.49 -7.36
N ASP A 358 4.63 -19.52 -7.94
CA ASP A 358 3.49 -19.45 -8.86
C ASP A 358 2.16 -19.89 -8.22
N GLU A 359 2.16 -20.16 -6.92
CA GLU A 359 1.00 -20.60 -6.14
C GLU A 359 0.75 -19.62 -4.97
N PRO A 360 -0.51 -19.33 -4.63
CA PRO A 360 -0.80 -18.52 -3.44
C PRO A 360 -0.31 -19.22 -2.17
N VAL A 361 0.07 -18.43 -1.16
CA VAL A 361 0.35 -18.97 0.17
C VAL A 361 -0.92 -19.57 0.77
N PRO A 362 -0.93 -20.85 1.16
CA PRO A 362 -2.13 -21.49 1.69
C PRO A 362 -2.49 -20.92 3.07
N GLY A 363 -3.70 -20.37 3.19
CA GLY A 363 -4.29 -19.90 4.43
C GLY A 363 -5.49 -20.74 4.89
N GLY A 364 -6.20 -20.30 5.93
CA GLY A 364 -7.41 -20.96 6.42
C GLY A 364 -8.58 -20.96 5.41
N TRP A 365 -8.57 -20.02 4.47
CA TRP A 365 -9.50 -19.95 3.34
C TRP A 365 -9.21 -20.96 2.22
N CYS A 366 -8.02 -21.54 2.19
CA CYS A 366 -7.58 -22.45 1.14
C CYS A 366 -7.98 -23.89 1.49
N LEU A 367 -8.94 -24.44 0.74
CA LEU A 367 -9.37 -25.84 0.89
C LEU A 367 -8.76 -26.64 -0.27
N GLY A 368 -8.09 -27.75 0.04
CA GLY A 368 -7.43 -28.59 -0.97
C GLY A 368 -6.49 -29.59 -0.31
N ASP A 369 -6.32 -30.75 -0.94
CA ASP A 369 -5.40 -31.77 -0.46
C ASP A 369 -3.95 -31.39 -0.78
N ASN A 370 -3.04 -31.72 0.14
CA ASN A 370 -1.65 -31.24 0.18
C ASN A 370 -0.78 -31.58 -1.06
N GLU A 371 -1.26 -32.40 -1.99
CA GLU A 371 -0.43 -33.01 -3.04
C GLU A 371 -0.61 -32.41 -4.45
N THR A 372 -1.79 -31.91 -4.83
CA THR A 372 -2.07 -31.60 -6.25
C THR A 372 -2.85 -30.30 -6.51
N ASP A 373 -3.65 -29.81 -5.57
CA ASP A 373 -4.58 -28.69 -5.80
C ASP A 373 -4.63 -27.72 -4.62
N LYS A 374 -3.53 -26.97 -4.41
CA LYS A 374 -3.48 -25.95 -3.36
C LYS A 374 -4.36 -24.76 -3.75
N CYS A 375 -5.43 -24.55 -3.00
CA CYS A 375 -6.32 -23.38 -3.05
C CYS A 375 -7.21 -23.27 -4.29
N THR A 376 -7.42 -24.39 -4.99
CA THR A 376 -8.40 -24.50 -6.09
C THR A 376 -9.84 -24.51 -5.56
N LEU A 377 -10.06 -25.04 -4.35
CA LEU A 377 -11.33 -24.97 -3.62
C LEU A 377 -11.23 -23.90 -2.51
N TRP A 378 -12.25 -23.04 -2.41
CA TRP A 378 -12.25 -21.93 -1.45
C TRP A 378 -13.19 -22.23 -0.30
N GLY A 379 -12.67 -21.99 0.91
CA GLY A 379 -13.43 -21.97 2.14
C GLY A 379 -13.83 -20.57 2.53
N ASP A 380 -14.11 -20.41 3.82
CA ASP A 380 -14.46 -19.11 4.39
C ASP A 380 -13.21 -18.22 4.52
N ALA A 381 -13.25 -17.06 3.89
CA ALA A 381 -12.20 -16.05 3.95
C ALA A 381 -12.01 -15.45 5.35
N GLU A 382 -12.96 -15.61 6.28
CA GLU A 382 -12.85 -15.19 7.68
C GLU A 382 -12.01 -16.16 8.53
N VAL A 383 -11.77 -17.38 8.06
CA VAL A 383 -11.01 -18.38 8.79
C VAL A 383 -9.52 -18.18 8.53
N LEU A 384 -8.80 -17.77 9.58
CA LEU A 384 -7.34 -17.62 9.55
C LEU A 384 -6.65 -18.81 10.23
N ARG A 385 -5.51 -19.22 9.69
CA ARG A 385 -4.60 -20.21 10.25
C ARG A 385 -3.22 -19.56 10.52
N PRO A 386 -3.08 -18.77 11.60
CA PRO A 386 -1.80 -18.15 11.94
C PRO A 386 -0.74 -19.23 12.23
N GLY A 387 0.48 -18.99 11.73
CA GLY A 387 1.64 -19.84 11.88
C GLY A 387 2.73 -19.20 12.76
N PRO A 388 3.99 -19.63 12.60
CA PRO A 388 5.13 -19.08 13.34
C PRO A 388 5.38 -17.59 13.08
N GLY A 389 4.99 -17.07 11.91
CA GLY A 389 5.12 -15.66 11.55
C GLY A 389 4.31 -14.75 12.47
N ALA A 390 3.09 -15.15 12.84
CA ALA A 390 2.25 -14.42 13.79
C ALA A 390 2.93 -14.24 15.14
N LYS A 391 3.60 -15.29 15.66
CA LYS A 391 4.32 -15.23 16.94
C LYS A 391 5.52 -14.27 16.88
N ARG A 392 6.25 -14.23 15.75
CA ARG A 392 7.34 -13.26 15.55
C ARG A 392 6.82 -11.83 15.53
N LEU A 393 5.74 -11.59 14.80
CA LEU A 393 5.08 -10.28 14.75
C LEU A 393 4.53 -9.86 16.11
N GLU A 394 3.83 -10.75 16.81
CA GLU A 394 3.29 -10.49 18.14
C GLU A 394 4.39 -10.04 19.09
N LYS A 395 5.50 -10.79 19.15
CA LYS A 395 6.67 -10.43 19.95
C LYS A 395 7.19 -9.03 19.58
N HIS A 396 7.32 -8.75 18.28
CA HIS A 396 7.77 -7.44 17.79
C HIS A 396 6.84 -6.30 18.22
N PHE A 397 5.53 -6.50 18.12
CA PHE A 397 4.54 -5.52 18.57
C PHE A 397 4.58 -5.32 20.09
N ILE A 398 4.72 -6.39 20.88
CA ILE A 398 4.87 -6.29 22.32
C ILE A 398 6.11 -5.44 22.65
N GLU A 399 7.26 -5.69 22.03
CA GLU A 399 8.49 -4.91 22.25
C GLU A 399 8.34 -3.43 21.86
N LEU A 400 7.65 -3.16 20.74
CA LEU A 400 7.35 -1.80 20.30
C LEU A 400 6.45 -1.06 21.30
N PHE A 401 5.48 -1.73 21.91
CA PHE A 401 4.53 -1.12 22.83
C PHE A 401 4.99 -1.11 24.30
N SER A 402 5.82 -2.07 24.72
CA SER A 402 6.26 -2.23 26.12
C SER A 402 7.29 -1.19 26.54
N ASN A 403 8.10 -0.70 25.60
CA ASN A 403 9.28 0.09 25.93
C ASN A 403 9.00 1.54 26.36
N GLY A 404 7.73 2.02 26.37
CA GLY A 404 7.39 3.43 26.65
C GLY A 404 7.91 4.43 25.59
N THR A 405 8.91 4.01 24.81
CA THR A 405 9.50 4.69 23.66
C THR A 405 8.49 5.00 22.57
N PHE A 406 7.42 4.21 22.46
CA PHE A 406 6.31 4.50 21.57
C PHE A 406 5.74 5.91 21.79
N GLN A 407 5.60 6.35 23.04
CA GLN A 407 5.10 7.71 23.32
C GLN A 407 6.19 8.77 23.12
N SER A 408 7.44 8.47 23.49
CA SER A 408 8.54 9.44 23.44
C SER A 408 9.17 9.62 22.06
N SER A 409 8.93 8.71 21.12
CA SER A 409 9.43 8.78 19.73
C SER A 409 8.37 9.19 18.70
N ARG A 410 7.11 9.38 19.14
CA ARG A 410 5.98 9.71 18.26
C ARG A 410 5.89 11.21 18.06
N CYS A 411 6.09 11.65 16.82
CA CYS A 411 5.86 13.03 16.39
C CYS A 411 6.51 14.06 17.33
N VAL A 412 7.77 13.82 17.69
CA VAL A 412 8.54 14.71 18.57
C VAL A 412 8.70 16.06 17.89
N TYR A 413 8.26 17.13 18.54
CA TYR A 413 8.51 18.50 18.10
C TYR A 413 9.78 19.00 18.79
N GLU A 414 10.70 19.60 18.02
CA GLU A 414 11.86 20.32 18.56
C GLU A 414 11.53 21.79 18.77
#